data_AF-A0A0B5H1Y4-F1
#
_entry.id   AF-A0A0B5H1Y4-F1
#
_cell.length_a   1.000
_cell.length_b   1.000
_cell.length_c   1.000
_cell.angle_alpha   90.00
_cell.angle_beta   90.00
_cell.angle_gamma   90.00
#
_symmetry.space_group_name_H-M   'P 1'
#
loop_
_entity.id
_entity.type
_entity.pdbx_description
1 polymer ?
#
loop_
_entity_poly.entity_id
_entity_poly.type
_entity_poly.pdbx_seq_one_letter_code
_entity_poly.pdbx_strand_id
1 'polypeptide(L)' 'MDFKYQLVVAETMVEGGRNLESEILESFFEKLSNDDSIPEELVEELKRLERRGELSEATEVIDSAKEVMNSAHSGD' A
#
# COMPACT_ATOMS: atom_id res chain seq x y z
N MET A 1 18.98 -11.68 -33.49
CA MET A 1 18.28 -10.89 -32.48
C MET A 1 19.10 -10.97 -31.21
N ASP A 2 19.81 -9.90 -30.89
CA ASP A 2 20.84 -9.86 -29.84
C ASP A 2 20.22 -9.85 -28.44
N PHE A 3 20.76 -10.69 -27.55
CA PHE A 3 20.41 -10.79 -26.12
C PHE A 3 20.35 -9.43 -25.40
N LYS A 4 21.13 -8.45 -25.87
CA LYS A 4 21.18 -7.09 -25.34
C LYS A 4 19.84 -6.34 -25.46
N TYR A 5 19.08 -6.55 -26.54
CA TYR A 5 17.77 -5.89 -26.71
C TYR A 5 16.69 -6.48 -25.82
N GLN A 6 16.80 -7.77 -25.49
CA GLN A 6 15.81 -8.47 -24.67
C GLN A 6 15.92 -8.09 -23.18
N LEU A 7 17.14 -7.82 -22.70
CA LEU A 7 17.40 -7.31 -21.35
C LEU A 7 16.85 -5.90 -21.16
N VAL A 8 17.12 -4.99 -22.10
CA VAL A 8 16.65 -3.59 -22.04
C VAL A 8 15.12 -3.52 -21.99
N VAL A 9 14.42 -4.33 -22.80
CA VAL A 9 12.96 -4.39 -22.79
C VAL A 9 12.41 -4.92 -21.46
N ALA A 10 13.06 -5.93 -20.87
CA ALA A 10 12.67 -6.44 -19.57
C ALA A 10 12.88 -5.40 -18.45
N GLU A 11 13.98 -4.65 -18.47
CA GLU A 11 14.25 -3.58 -17.52
C GLU A 11 13.22 -2.45 -17.63
N THR A 12 12.88 -2.01 -18.84
CA THR A 12 11.85 -0.97 -19.06
C THR A 12 10.45 -1.43 -18.66
N MET A 13 10.09 -2.70 -18.89
CA MET A 13 8.80 -3.24 -18.45
C MET A 13 8.69 -3.39 -16.94
N VAL A 14 9.78 -3.78 -16.27
CA VAL A 14 9.85 -3.88 -14.81
C VAL A 14 9.86 -2.49 -14.15
N GLU A 15 10.47 -1.50 -14.78
CA GLU A 15 10.41 -0.09 -14.35
C GLU A 15 9.01 0.49 -14.54
N GLY A 16 8.37 0.26 -15.69
CA GLY A 16 6.99 0.67 -15.93
C GLY A 16 5.99 0.02 -14.98
N GLY A 17 6.18 -1.26 -14.64
CA GLY A 17 5.36 -1.96 -13.65
C GLY A 17 5.50 -1.40 -12.24
N ARG A 18 6.74 -1.07 -11.81
CA ARG A 18 6.99 -0.44 -10.50
C ARG A 18 6.43 0.98 -10.40
N ASN A 19 6.45 1.73 -11.50
CA ASN A 19 5.87 3.06 -11.53
C ASN A 19 4.33 3.00 -11.41
N LEU A 20 3.69 2.08 -12.14
CA LEU A 20 2.24 1.87 -12.04
C LEU A 20 1.82 1.40 -10.65
N GLU A 21 2.57 0.50 -10.02
CA GLU A 21 2.31 0.05 -8.65
C GLU A 21 2.37 1.22 -7.67
N SER A 22 3.37 2.10 -7.81
CA SER A 22 3.50 3.31 -7.00
C SER A 22 2.32 4.26 -7.20
N GLU A 23 1.89 4.49 -8.44
CA GLU A 23 0.72 5.34 -8.76
C GLU A 23 -0.58 4.77 -8.17
N ILE A 24 -0.75 3.44 -8.20
CA ILE A 24 -1.92 2.76 -7.63
C ILE A 24 -1.96 2.92 -6.11
N LEU A 25 -0.83 2.69 -5.43
CA LEU A 25 -0.73 2.83 -3.98
C LEU A 25 -0.93 4.27 -3.53
N GLU A 26 -0.35 5.24 -4.25
CA GLU A 26 -0.54 6.66 -3.96
C GLU A 26 -2.02 7.05 -4.07
N SER A 27 -2.71 6.64 -5.15
CA SER A 27 -4.15 6.90 -5.32
C SER A 27 -5.00 6.18 -4.27
N PHE A 28 -4.62 4.98 -3.84
CA PHE A 28 -5.31 4.25 -2.78
C PHE A 28 -5.22 5.01 -1.45
N PHE A 29 -4.02 5.41 -1.03
CA PHE A 29 -3.84 6.15 0.22
C PHE A 29 -4.42 7.55 0.18
N GLU A 30 -4.40 8.22 -0.98
CA GLU A 30 -5.08 9.50 -1.17
C GLU A 30 -6.58 9.35 -0.93
N LYS A 31 -7.22 8.31 -1.48
CA LYS A 31 -8.65 8.05 -1.26
C LYS A 31 -8.96 7.74 0.20
N LEU A 32 -8.14 6.92 0.86
CA LEU A 32 -8.32 6.62 2.28
C LEU A 32 -8.17 7.87 3.16
N SER A 33 -7.19 8.73 2.85
CA SER A 33 -6.95 9.96 3.62
C SER A 33 -8.05 11.01 3.42
N ASN A 34 -8.76 10.96 2.28
CA ASN A 34 -9.89 11.85 1.99
C ASN A 34 -11.23 11.32 2.51
N ASP A 35 -11.29 10.10 3.07
CA ASP A 35 -12.50 9.55 3.65
C ASP A 35 -12.54 9.86 5.16
N ASP A 36 -13.39 10.81 5.55
CA ASP A 36 -13.58 11.21 6.96
C ASP A 36 -14.07 10.06 7.87
N SER A 37 -14.57 8.95 7.30
CA SER A 37 -14.98 7.76 8.06
C SER A 37 -13.80 6.89 8.46
N ILE A 38 -12.63 7.12 7.88
CA ILE A 38 -11.42 6.34 8.10
C ILE A 38 -10.50 7.14 9.03
N PRO A 39 -10.15 6.62 10.21
CA PRO A 39 -9.27 7.33 11.11
C PRO A 39 -7.88 7.47 10.48
N GLU A 40 -7.30 8.66 10.61
CA GLU A 40 -5.96 8.97 10.09
C GLU A 40 -4.90 7.97 10.59
N GLU A 41 -5.03 7.52 11.84
CA GLU A 41 -4.16 6.51 12.46
C GLU A 41 -4.17 5.17 11.71
N LEU A 42 -5.33 4.74 11.19
CA LEU A 42 -5.43 3.54 10.36
C LEU A 42 -4.75 3.74 9.01
N VAL A 43 -4.87 4.92 8.41
CA VAL A 43 -4.19 5.25 7.15
C VAL A 43 -2.67 5.25 7.35
N GLU A 44 -2.17 5.78 8.46
CA GLU A 44 -0.75 5.76 8.82
C GLU A 44 -0.22 4.34 9.03
N GLU A 45 -0.97 3.47 9.72
CA GLU A 45 -0.58 2.07 9.92
C GLU A 45 -0.56 1.28 8.61
N LEU A 46 -1.53 1.50 7.72
CA LEU A 46 -1.51 0.91 6.38
C LEU A 46 -0.29 1.39 5.57
N LYS A 47 0.08 2.68 5.63
CA LYS A 47 1.33 3.17 5.02
C LYS A 47 2.58 2.54 5.65
N ARG A 48 2.54 2.17 6.93
CA ARG A 48 3.64 1.48 7.62
C ARG A 48 3.79 0.03 7.14
N LEU A 49 2.68 -0.68 6.98
CA LEU A 49 2.65 -2.05 6.44
C LEU A 49 3.12 -2.09 4.98
N GLU A 50 2.74 -1.11 4.16
CA GLU A 50 3.22 -0.97 2.77
C GLU A 50 4.74 -0.91 2.72
N ARG A 51 5.35 0.00 3.49
CA ARG A 51 6.80 0.17 3.56
C ARG A 51 7.56 -1.06 4.04
N ARG A 52 6.89 -1.93 4.80
CA ARG A 52 7.44 -3.21 5.28
C ARG A 52 7.23 -4.35 4.28
N GLY A 53 6.45 -4.14 3.22
CA GLY A 53 6.08 -5.17 2.25
C GLY A 53 5.01 -6.15 2.76
N GLU A 54 4.41 -5.86 3.91
CA GLU A 54 3.46 -6.74 4.62
C GLU A 54 2.01 -6.47 4.21
N LEU A 55 1.76 -5.42 3.42
CA LEU A 55 0.41 -5.07 2.99
C LEU A 55 -0.24 -6.13 2.08
N SER A 56 0.57 -6.98 1.44
CA SER A 56 0.07 -8.11 0.62
C SER A 56 -0.53 -9.24 1.46
N GLU A 57 -0.22 -9.33 2.75
CA GLU A 57 -0.79 -10.33 3.65
C GLU A 57 -2.09 -9.77 4.25
N ALA A 58 -3.21 -10.05 3.59
CA ALA A 58 -4.55 -9.55 3.98
C ALA A 58 -4.90 -9.79 5.46
N THR A 59 -4.31 -10.80 6.10
CA THR A 59 -4.47 -11.09 7.53
C THR A 59 -3.91 -9.98 8.42
N GLU A 60 -2.74 -9.42 8.09
CA GLU A 60 -2.05 -8.39 8.88
C GLU A 60 -2.75 -7.02 8.79
N VAL A 61 -3.33 -6.74 7.62
CA VAL A 61 -4.16 -5.55 7.38
C VAL A 61 -5.43 -5.59 8.22
N ILE A 62 -6.11 -6.75 8.29
CA ILE A 62 -7.35 -6.91 9.05
C ILE A 62 -7.10 -6.82 10.56
N ASP A 63 -5.99 -7.38 11.05
CA ASP A 63 -5.63 -7.34 12.46
C ASP A 63 -5.30 -5.91 12.91
N SER A 64 -4.51 -5.18 12.11
CA SER A 64 -4.18 -3.77 12.37
C SER A 64 -5.43 -2.88 12.36
N ALA A 65 -6.34 -3.10 11.41
CA ALA A 65 -7.60 -2.35 11.35
C ALA A 65 -8.48 -2.60 12.58
N LYS A 66 -8.55 -3.85 13.05
CA LYS A 66 -9.29 -4.19 14.28
C LYS A 66 -8.66 -3.58 15.52
N GLU A 67 -7.35 -3.54 15.63
CA GLU A 67 -6.65 -2.97 16.78
C GLU A 67 -6.91 -1.46 16.91
N VAL A 68 -6.77 -0.71 15.82
CA VAL A 68 -7.04 0.74 15.79
C VAL A 68 -8.50 1.03 16.12
N MET A 69 -9.45 0.29 15.53
CA MET A 69 -10.88 0.48 15.79
C MET A 69 -11.28 0.16 17.24
N ASN A 70 -10.70 -0.89 17.85
CA ASN A 70 -10.99 -1.21 19.25
C ASN A 70 -10.36 -0.20 20.23
N SER A 71 -9.20 0.36 19.87
CA SER A 71 -8.53 1.40 20.66
C SER A 71 -9.32 2.71 20.67
N ALA A 72 -9.92 3.08 19.54
CA ALA A 72 -10.81 4.24 19.44
C ALA A 72 -12.12 4.09 20.23
N HIS A 73 -12.55 2.87 20.56
CA HIS A 73 -13.80 2.59 21.26
C HIS A 73 -13.66 2.41 22.78
N SER A 74 -12.43 2.33 23.30
CA SER A 74 -12.15 2.10 24.73
C SER A 74 -11.91 3.39 25.52
N GLY A 75 -12.24 4.56 24.94
CA GLY A 75 -11.99 5.89 25.49
C GLY A 75 -13.22 6.66 25.99
N ASP A 76 -14.38 6.01 26.17
CA ASP A 76 -15.58 6.58 26.80
C ASP A 76 -15.82 5.97 28.20
#